data_AF-A0A950V7T1-F1
#
_entry.id   AF-A0A950V7T1-F1
#
_cell.length_a   1.000
_cell.length_b   1.000
_cell.length_c   1.000
_cell.angle_alpha   90.00
_cell.angle_beta   90.00
_cell.angle_gamma   90.00
#
_symmetry.space_group_name_H-M   'P 1'
#
loop_
_entity.id
_entity.type
_entity.pdbx_description
1 polymer ?
#
loop_
_entity_poly.entity_id
_entity_poly.type
_entity_poly.pdbx_seq_one_letter_code
_entity_poly.pdbx_strand_id
1 'polypeptide(L)'
;MNEALREELLAMRAEDLRVRGELLESGELGRGYGPRMEAVHRCNALRLREIIAEHGWPDIDLVGAEGTLAAWFIAQHAIGEPQLQRQALRLVQEKVKQGKAPAAQAAYLLDRIAMYEGRPAFSHRRMSLNGTDEGR
;
A
#
# COMPACT_ATOMS: atom_id res chain seq x y z
N MET A 1 -13.85 -13.15 10.62
CA MET A 1 -12.52 -12.53 10.65
C MET A 1 -11.49 -13.58 11.02
N ASN A 2 -10.38 -13.65 10.30
CA ASN A 2 -9.25 -14.55 10.50
C ASN A 2 -8.19 -13.82 11.33
N GLU A 3 -8.15 -14.10 12.63
CA GLU A 3 -7.25 -13.42 13.58
C GLU A 3 -5.78 -13.77 13.34
N ALA A 4 -5.46 -15.02 13.01
CA ALA A 4 -4.08 -15.43 12.77
C ALA A 4 -3.48 -14.66 11.58
N LEU A 5 -4.24 -14.53 10.49
CA LEU A 5 -3.82 -13.75 9.32
C LEU A 5 -3.72 -12.24 9.63
N ARG A 6 -4.63 -11.71 10.47
CA ARG A 6 -4.55 -10.32 10.93
C ARG A 6 -3.27 -10.08 11.73
N GLU A 7 -2.97 -10.94 12.70
CA GLU A 7 -1.76 -10.84 13.52
C GLU A 7 -0.49 -10.97 12.68
N GLU A 8 -0.48 -11.86 11.70
CA GLU A 8 0.63 -12.01 10.75
C GLU A 8 0.88 -10.69 9.98
N LEU A 9 -0.15 -10.09 9.39
CA LEU A 9 -0.02 -8.83 8.65
C LEU A 9 0.48 -7.69 9.56
N LEU A 10 0.01 -7.64 10.81
CA LEU A 10 0.45 -6.65 11.78
C LEU A 10 1.91 -6.86 12.17
N ALA A 11 2.36 -8.10 12.37
CA ALA A 11 3.75 -8.42 12.66
C ALA A 11 4.68 -8.05 11.50
N MET A 12 4.28 -8.34 10.26
CA MET A 12 5.02 -7.95 9.05
C MET A 12 5.20 -6.42 8.96
N ARG A 13 4.14 -5.66 9.25
CA ARG A 13 4.19 -4.19 9.30
C ARG A 13 5.05 -3.68 10.46
N ALA A 14 4.96 -4.31 11.63
CA ALA A 14 5.74 -3.93 12.80
C ALA A 14 7.24 -4.11 12.54
N GLU A 15 7.63 -5.21 11.89
CA GLU A 15 9.02 -5.46 11.53
C GLU A 15 9.56 -4.43 10.52
N ASP A 16 8.76 -4.09 9.50
CA ASP A 16 9.10 -3.01 8.55
C ASP A 16 9.38 -1.68 9.27
N LEU A 17 8.46 -1.26 10.14
CA LEU A 17 8.60 -0.04 10.92
C LEU A 17 9.79 -0.08 11.88
N ARG A 18 10.05 -1.23 12.52
CA ARG A 18 11.18 -1.42 13.44
C ARG A 18 12.51 -1.25 12.69
N VAL A 19 12.70 -1.96 11.58
CA VAL A 19 13.92 -1.85 10.78
C VAL A 19 14.09 -0.43 10.23
N ARG A 20 13.00 0.19 9.77
CA ARG A 20 13.04 1.59 9.34
C ARG A 20 13.47 2.54 10.47
N GLY A 21 12.97 2.33 11.69
CA GLY A 21 13.34 3.12 12.87
C GLY A 21 14.83 2.99 13.19
N GLU A 22 15.35 1.77 13.22
CA GLU A 22 16.77 1.51 13.49
C GLU A 22 17.69 2.14 12.43
N LEU A 23 17.31 2.05 11.15
CA LEU A 23 18.08 2.67 10.06
C LEU A 23 18.01 4.19 10.08
N LEU A 24 16.94 4.76 10.62
CA LEU A 24 16.82 6.21 10.82
C LEU A 24 17.75 6.65 11.96
N GLU A 25 17.74 5.94 13.07
CA GLU A 25 18.59 6.20 14.24
C GLU A 25 20.08 6.04 13.92
N SER A 26 20.45 5.05 13.10
CA SER A 26 21.82 4.84 12.66
C SER A 26 22.27 5.81 11.55
N GLY A 27 21.35 6.60 10.98
CA GLY A 27 21.61 7.52 9.87
C GLY A 27 21.84 6.83 8.52
N GLU A 28 21.56 5.54 8.40
CA GLU A 28 21.73 4.75 7.18
C GLU A 28 20.61 5.00 6.17
N LEU A 29 19.41 5.38 6.63
CA LEU A 29 18.24 5.64 5.76
C LEU A 29 18.46 6.81 4.78
N GLY A 30 19.37 7.74 5.11
CA GLY A 30 19.69 8.92 4.29
C GLY A 30 20.72 8.66 3.18
N ARG A 31 21.37 7.49 3.16
CA ARG A 31 22.43 7.15 2.18
C ARG A 31 21.92 6.38 0.96
N GLY A 32 20.59 6.29 0.81
CA GLY A 32 19.93 5.54 -0.25
C GLY A 32 19.04 4.43 0.30
N TYR A 33 18.53 3.60 -0.61
CA TYR A 33 17.74 2.44 -0.24
C TYR A 33 18.66 1.33 0.29
N GLY A 34 18.70 1.19 1.63
CA GLY A 34 19.63 0.29 2.29
C GLY A 34 19.30 -1.20 2.09
N PRO A 35 20.30 -2.09 1.93
CA PRO A 35 20.08 -3.53 1.70
C PRO A 35 19.22 -4.21 2.75
N ARG A 36 19.30 -3.75 4.00
CA ARG A 36 18.50 -4.29 5.11
C ARG A 36 17.01 -3.97 4.95
N MET A 37 16.68 -2.77 4.51
CA MET A 37 15.28 -2.39 4.26
C MET A 37 14.73 -3.08 3.01
N GLU A 38 15.57 -3.21 1.99
CA GLU A 38 15.23 -3.98 0.79
C GLU A 38 14.87 -5.43 1.10
N ALA A 39 15.67 -6.09 1.94
CA ALA A 39 15.41 -7.47 2.34
C ALA A 39 14.05 -7.63 3.03
N VAL A 40 13.69 -6.71 3.95
CA VAL A 40 12.39 -6.72 4.63
C VAL A 40 11.24 -6.51 3.64
N HIS A 41 11.34 -5.49 2.78
CA HIS A 41 10.31 -5.24 1.77
C HIS A 41 10.13 -6.42 0.82
N ARG A 42 11.20 -7.10 0.42
CA ARG A 42 11.14 -8.28 -0.45
C ARG A 42 10.49 -9.47 0.26
N CYS A 43 10.86 -9.75 1.52
CA CYS A 43 10.22 -10.80 2.30
C CYS A 43 8.72 -10.54 2.49
N ASN A 44 8.37 -9.29 2.85
CA ASN A 44 6.98 -8.89 2.99
C ASN A 44 6.20 -9.00 1.68
N ALA A 45 6.81 -8.63 0.55
CA ALA A 45 6.19 -8.72 -0.77
C ALA A 45 5.97 -10.18 -1.22
N LEU A 46 6.91 -11.08 -0.92
CA LEU A 46 6.74 -12.52 -1.18
C LEU A 46 5.56 -13.06 -0.39
N ARG A 47 5.53 -12.79 0.92
CA ARG A 47 4.46 -13.29 1.78
C ARG A 47 3.09 -12.70 1.43
N LEU A 48 3.03 -11.41 1.10
CA LEU A 48 1.78 -10.78 0.67
C LEU A 48 1.23 -11.40 -0.63
N ARG A 49 2.09 -11.85 -1.56
CA ARG A 49 1.62 -12.57 -2.76
C ARG A 49 0.94 -13.88 -2.43
N GLU A 50 1.50 -14.64 -1.50
CA GLU A 50 0.91 -15.90 -1.05
C GLU A 50 -0.47 -15.66 -0.44
N ILE A 51 -0.57 -14.68 0.45
CA ILE A 51 -1.85 -14.26 1.06
C ILE A 51 -2.87 -13.86 -0.02
N ILE A 52 -2.45 -13.06 -1.01
CA ILE A 52 -3.33 -12.65 -2.12
C ILE A 52 -3.74 -13.85 -2.99
N ALA A 53 -2.85 -14.80 -3.24
CA ALA A 53 -3.15 -15.97 -4.03
C ALA A 53 -4.15 -16.90 -3.33
N GLU A 54 -4.06 -17.02 -2.00
CA GLU A 54 -4.91 -17.92 -1.20
C GLU A 54 -6.27 -17.29 -0.87
N HIS A 55 -6.29 -16.02 -0.50
CA HIS A 55 -7.49 -15.37 0.07
C HIS A 55 -8.04 -14.21 -0.77
N GLY A 56 -7.35 -13.82 -1.84
CA GLY A 56 -7.57 -12.53 -2.48
C GLY A 56 -7.06 -11.38 -1.61
N TRP A 57 -7.54 -10.16 -1.87
CA TRP A 57 -7.13 -9.02 -1.04
C TRP A 57 -7.70 -9.15 0.38
N PRO A 58 -6.86 -9.05 1.43
CA PRO A 58 -7.29 -9.17 2.82
C PRO A 58 -8.07 -7.92 3.23
N ASP A 59 -9.37 -7.94 2.96
CA ASP A 59 -10.29 -6.84 3.23
C ASP A 59 -10.76 -6.80 4.69
N ILE A 60 -11.61 -5.82 5.00
CA ILE A 60 -12.09 -5.59 6.36
C ILE A 60 -12.85 -6.79 6.95
N ASP A 61 -13.54 -7.59 6.13
CA ASP A 61 -14.30 -8.74 6.63
C ASP A 61 -13.37 -9.91 6.98
N LEU A 62 -12.29 -10.05 6.20
CA LEU A 62 -11.31 -11.10 6.42
C LEU A 62 -10.40 -10.80 7.61
N VAL A 63 -9.81 -9.61 7.70
CA VAL A 63 -8.73 -9.31 8.66
C VAL A 63 -8.96 -8.04 9.50
N GLY A 64 -10.14 -7.44 9.41
CA GLY A 64 -10.45 -6.19 10.11
C GLY A 64 -9.72 -4.98 9.54
N ALA A 65 -10.04 -3.80 10.10
CA ALA A 65 -9.54 -2.51 9.61
C ALA A 65 -8.01 -2.38 9.72
N GLU A 66 -7.42 -2.91 10.79
CA GLU A 66 -5.97 -2.83 11.00
C GLU A 66 -5.21 -3.81 10.09
N GLY A 67 -5.74 -5.01 9.86
CA GLY A 67 -5.13 -6.00 8.96
C GLY A 67 -5.13 -5.52 7.50
N THR A 68 -6.25 -4.98 7.02
CA THR A 68 -6.32 -4.43 5.64
C THR A 68 -5.38 -3.23 5.48
N LEU A 69 -5.28 -2.38 6.51
CA LEU A 69 -4.33 -1.27 6.52
C LEU A 69 -2.87 -1.76 6.48
N ALA A 70 -2.55 -2.83 7.22
CA ALA A 70 -1.22 -3.43 7.22
C ALA A 70 -0.86 -4.04 5.86
N ALA A 71 -1.79 -4.78 5.23
CA ALA A 71 -1.59 -5.31 3.88
C ALA A 71 -1.35 -4.20 2.85
N TRP A 72 -2.13 -3.11 2.92
CA TRP A 72 -1.95 -1.93 2.06
C TRP A 72 -0.60 -1.23 2.30
N PHE A 73 -0.16 -1.13 3.56
CA PHE A 73 1.14 -0.58 3.92
C PHE A 73 2.28 -1.38 3.28
N ILE A 74 2.23 -2.71 3.42
CA ILE A 74 3.21 -3.62 2.83
C ILE A 74 3.24 -3.49 1.29
N ALA A 75 2.08 -3.43 0.64
CA ALA A 75 2.01 -3.28 -0.81
C ALA A 75 2.68 -1.99 -1.31
N GLN A 76 2.54 -0.87 -0.60
CA GLN A 76 3.21 0.39 -0.98
C GLN A 76 4.74 0.29 -0.86
N HIS A 77 5.23 -0.46 0.12
CA HIS A 77 6.65 -0.63 0.39
C HIS A 77 7.33 -1.64 -0.53
N ALA A 78 6.55 -2.43 -1.29
CA ALA A 78 7.03 -3.36 -2.31
C ALA A 78 7.57 -2.65 -3.59
N ILE A 79 8.45 -1.66 -3.43
CA ILE A 79 9.00 -0.80 -4.50
C ILE A 79 9.74 -1.62 -5.57
N GLY A 80 10.48 -2.65 -5.13
CA GLY A 80 11.17 -3.59 -6.02
C GLY A 80 10.23 -4.55 -6.75
N GLU A 81 8.92 -4.49 -6.52
CA GLU A 81 7.94 -5.44 -7.04
C GLU A 81 6.75 -4.75 -7.75
N PRO A 82 6.97 -4.03 -8.87
CA PRO A 82 5.91 -3.27 -9.55
C PRO A 82 4.68 -4.09 -9.95
N GLN A 83 4.86 -5.37 -10.29
CA GLN A 83 3.74 -6.25 -10.65
C GLN A 83 2.81 -6.48 -9.46
N LEU A 84 3.37 -6.68 -8.26
CA LEU A 84 2.59 -6.80 -7.03
C LEU A 84 1.84 -5.50 -6.72
N GLN A 85 2.48 -4.34 -6.88
CA GLN A 85 1.82 -3.05 -6.66
C GLN A 85 0.62 -2.85 -7.59
N ARG A 86 0.75 -3.18 -8.88
CA ARG A 86 -0.39 -3.11 -9.82
C ARG A 86 -1.49 -4.11 -9.48
N GLN A 87 -1.13 -5.32 -9.06
CA GLN A 87 -2.11 -6.31 -8.62
C GLN A 87 -2.87 -5.82 -7.37
N ALA A 88 -2.14 -5.31 -6.37
CA ALA A 88 -2.71 -4.73 -5.17
C ALA A 88 -3.64 -3.56 -5.51
N LEU A 89 -3.22 -2.62 -6.37
CA LEU A 89 -4.06 -1.51 -6.81
C LEU A 89 -5.39 -1.99 -7.39
N ARG A 90 -5.38 -2.94 -8.33
CA ARG A 90 -6.61 -3.48 -8.93
C ARG A 90 -7.52 -4.09 -7.86
N LEU A 91 -6.96 -4.91 -6.97
CA LEU A 91 -7.76 -5.56 -5.94
C LEU A 91 -8.33 -4.57 -4.92
N VAL A 92 -7.54 -3.60 -4.47
CA VAL A 92 -7.99 -2.52 -3.58
C VAL A 92 -9.09 -1.72 -4.25
N GLN A 93 -8.97 -1.38 -5.54
CA GLN A 93 -10.04 -0.68 -6.29
C GLN A 93 -11.36 -1.47 -6.29
N GLU A 94 -11.32 -2.79 -6.45
CA GLU A 94 -12.54 -3.61 -6.33
C GLU A 94 -13.12 -3.60 -4.92
N LYS A 95 -12.26 -3.61 -3.88
CA LYS A 95 -12.73 -3.50 -2.50
C LYS A 95 -13.28 -2.11 -2.16
N VAL A 96 -12.75 -1.04 -2.75
CA VAL A 96 -13.30 0.31 -2.63
C VAL A 96 -14.72 0.38 -3.20
N LYS A 97 -14.96 -0.19 -4.40
CA LYS A 97 -16.31 -0.24 -4.99
C LYS A 97 -17.32 -1.01 -4.11
N GLN A 98 -16.83 -1.96 -3.32
CA GLN A 98 -17.63 -2.74 -2.37
C GLN A 98 -17.78 -2.06 -1.00
N GLY A 99 -17.18 -0.89 -0.76
CA GLY A 99 -17.17 -0.23 0.54
C GLY A 99 -16.27 -0.90 1.59
N LYS A 100 -15.39 -1.82 1.19
CA LYS A 100 -14.54 -2.65 2.07
C LYS A 100 -13.09 -2.15 2.18
N ALA A 101 -12.76 -1.04 1.51
CA ALA A 101 -11.49 -0.35 1.61
C ALA A 101 -11.68 1.16 1.41
N PRO A 102 -10.91 2.03 2.09
CA PRO A 102 -10.94 3.47 1.84
C PRO A 102 -10.42 3.83 0.44
N ALA A 103 -11.10 4.73 -0.26
CA ALA A 103 -10.69 5.20 -1.60
C ALA A 103 -9.27 5.81 -1.62
N ALA A 104 -8.86 6.42 -0.52
CA ALA A 104 -7.50 6.96 -0.35
C ALA A 104 -6.41 5.90 -0.54
N GLN A 105 -6.65 4.64 -0.14
CA GLN A 105 -5.67 3.56 -0.29
C GLN A 105 -5.36 3.27 -1.77
N ALA A 106 -6.37 3.28 -2.63
CA ALA A 106 -6.19 3.13 -4.07
C ALA A 106 -5.46 4.33 -4.69
N ALA A 107 -5.82 5.55 -4.28
CA ALA A 107 -5.18 6.77 -4.78
C ALA A 107 -3.67 6.80 -4.47
N TYR A 108 -3.30 6.47 -3.24
CA TYR A 108 -1.88 6.39 -2.85
C TYR A 108 -1.10 5.34 -3.64
N LEU A 109 -1.66 4.14 -3.85
CA LEU A 109 -0.99 3.12 -4.66
C LEU A 109 -0.82 3.57 -6.12
N LEU A 110 -1.84 4.23 -6.69
CA LEU A 110 -1.78 4.78 -8.04
C LEU A 110 -0.66 5.82 -8.17
N ASP A 111 -0.57 6.76 -7.23
CA ASP A 111 0.46 7.80 -7.23
C ASP A 111 1.86 7.21 -7.08
N ARG A 112 2.01 6.21 -6.21
CA ARG A 112 3.28 5.49 -6.01
C ARG A 112 3.72 4.78 -7.29
N ILE A 113 2.82 4.08 -7.97
CA ILE A 113 3.13 3.41 -9.24
C ILE A 113 3.53 4.44 -10.30
N ALA A 114 2.78 5.54 -10.43
CA ALA A 114 3.08 6.59 -11.40
C ALA A 114 4.48 7.19 -11.19
N MET A 115 4.84 7.49 -9.94
CA MET A 115 6.16 8.00 -9.57
C MET A 115 7.30 7.07 -10.01
N TYR A 116 7.17 5.75 -9.80
CA TYR A 116 8.22 4.79 -10.15
C TYR A 116 8.26 4.44 -11.64
N GLU A 117 7.14 4.52 -12.35
CA GLU A 117 7.09 4.27 -13.80
C GLU A 117 7.52 5.50 -14.64
N GLY A 118 7.99 6.58 -14.01
CA GLY A 118 8.38 7.81 -14.71
C GLY A 118 7.22 8.51 -15.41
N ARG A 119 5.98 8.16 -15.03
CA ARG A 119 4.78 8.83 -15.49
C ARG A 119 4.58 10.06 -14.60
N PRO A 120 4.41 11.28 -15.17
CA PRO A 120 4.19 12.46 -14.34
C PRO A 120 3.01 12.20 -13.39
N ALA A 121 3.23 12.37 -12.10
CA ALA A 121 2.23 12.12 -11.06
C ALA A 121 0.99 12.99 -11.34
N PHE A 122 -0.14 12.36 -11.64
CA PHE A 122 -1.40 13.05 -11.96
C PHE A 122 -2.19 13.45 -10.71
N SER A 123 -1.59 13.49 -9.51
CA SER A 123 -2.27 13.88 -8.27
C SER A 123 -1.97 15.29 -7.80
N HIS A 124 -1.96 16.26 -8.72
CA HIS A 124 -2.48 17.58 -8.40
C HIS A 124 -3.09 18.22 -9.66
N ARG A 125 -4.36 17.97 -9.92
CA ARG A 125 -5.13 18.90 -10.74
C ARG A 125 -6.52 18.97 -10.16
N ARG A 126 -6.62 19.83 -9.15
CA ARG A 126 -7.75 20.71 -8.88
C ARG A 126 -9.04 20.22 -9.54
N MET A 127 -9.84 19.45 -8.80
CA MET A 127 -11.28 19.48 -8.99
C MET A 127 -11.71 20.93 -8.74
N SER A 128 -11.69 21.76 -9.78
CA SER A 128 -12.42 23.02 -9.76
C SER A 128 -13.89 22.66 -9.72
N LEU A 129 -14.45 22.67 -8.52
CA LEU A 129 -15.84 23.02 -8.31
C LEU A 129 -15.99 24.47 -8.79
N ASN A 130 -16.45 24.65 -10.03
CA ASN A 130 -17.13 25.86 -10.46
C ASN A 130 -18.48 25.42 -11.03
N GLY A 131 -19.41 25.12 -10.14
CA GLY A 131 -20.82 25.38 -10.39
C GLY A 131 -21.10 26.80 -9.92
N THR A 132 -21.44 27.67 -10.88
CA THR A 132 -22.28 28.89 -10.82
C THR A 132 -21.86 29.79 -11.99
N ASP A 133 -22.73 29.92 -13.00
CA ASP A 133 -23.52 31.15 -13.23
C ASP A 133 -24.24 30.99 -14.59
N GLU A 134 -25.52 30.60 -14.58
CA GLU A 134 -26.69 31.48 -14.77
C GLU A 134 -26.82 32.05 -16.18
N GLY A 135 -27.82 31.54 -16.90
CA GLY A 135 -28.38 32.24 -18.04
C GLY A 135 -29.32 33.33 -17.56
N ARG A 136 -29.02 34.58 -17.93
CA ARG A 136 -29.98 35.50 -18.55
C ARG A 136 -29.30 36.74 -19.09
#